data_AF-A0A7J8X6Y1-F1
#
_entry.id   AF-A0A7J8X6Y1-F1
#
_cell.length_a   1.000
_cell.length_b   1.000
_cell.length_c   1.000
_cell.angle_alpha   90.00
_cell.angle_beta   90.00
_cell.angle_gamma   90.00
#
_symmetry.space_group_name_H-M   'P 1'
#
loop_
_entity.id
_entity.type
_entity.pdbx_description
1 polymer ?
#
loop_
_entity_poly.entity_id
_entity_poly.type
_entity_poly.pdbx_seq_one_letter_code
_entity_poly.pdbx_strand_id
1 'polypeptide(L)'
;MIPETCVLLQVETVDDYDEYCHYVAGLVGLGLSKLFHACGTEDLAPDTLSNSMGLFLQKTNIIRDYLEDINEIPKSRMFWPRQIWGKYVNKLEDLKYEENSVKAVQCLNDMVTNALIHVDDSLKYMSALRDPAIFRFCAIPQVMAIGTLALCYNNIEVFRGVVKMRRGLTAKVIDRTNTMADVYGAFYDFSCMLKAKVRDSFLAVG
;
A
#
# COMPACT_ATOMS: atom_id res chain seq x y z
N MET A 1 -3.83 31.34 -15.83
CA MET A 1 -4.12 30.39 -16.92
C MET A 1 -3.37 29.12 -16.57
N ILE A 2 -4.03 28.24 -15.81
CA ILE A 2 -3.46 26.96 -15.37
C ILE A 2 -3.59 26.03 -16.57
N PRO A 3 -2.52 25.35 -17.04
CA PRO A 3 -2.62 24.50 -18.23
C PRO A 3 -3.59 23.34 -17.95
N GLU A 4 -4.59 23.18 -18.80
CA GLU A 4 -5.61 22.11 -18.77
C GLU A 4 -5.06 20.72 -19.15
N THR A 5 -3.87 20.33 -18.68
CA THR A 5 -3.26 19.03 -19.04
C THR A 5 -2.65 18.28 -17.86
N CYS A 6 -3.21 18.42 -16.65
CA CYS A 6 -2.91 17.49 -15.56
C CYS A 6 -4.00 16.41 -15.50
N VAL A 7 -4.09 15.60 -16.56
CA VAL A 7 -4.78 14.32 -16.52
C VAL A 7 -3.72 13.31 -16.94
N LEU A 8 -3.04 12.71 -15.96
CA LEU A 8 -2.37 11.43 -16.18
C LEU A 8 -3.47 10.45 -16.63
N LEU A 9 -3.71 10.38 -17.94
CA LEU A 9 -4.72 9.48 -18.50
C LEU A 9 -4.37 8.02 -18.21
N GLN A 10 -3.08 7.75 -17.96
CA GLN A 10 -2.55 6.44 -17.65
C GLN A 10 -1.23 6.60 -16.89
N VAL A 11 -1.04 5.82 -15.83
CA VAL A 11 0.23 5.71 -15.11
C VAL A 11 1.10 4.71 -15.89
N GLU A 12 2.17 5.18 -16.53
CA GLU A 12 2.98 4.32 -17.41
C GLU A 12 4.15 3.68 -16.67
N THR A 13 4.89 4.45 -15.88
CA THR A 13 6.11 4.01 -15.19
C THR A 13 5.91 3.88 -13.67
N VAL A 14 6.83 3.21 -13.00
CA VAL A 14 6.88 3.19 -11.52
C VAL A 14 7.15 4.60 -10.97
N ASP A 15 7.90 5.43 -11.69
CA ASP A 15 8.16 6.81 -11.27
C ASP A 15 6.89 7.66 -11.36
N ASP A 16 6.07 7.50 -12.42
CA ASP A 16 4.75 8.16 -12.52
C ASP A 16 3.83 7.72 -11.38
N TYR A 17 3.91 6.44 -11.00
CA TYR A 17 3.12 5.88 -9.91
C TYR A 17 3.54 6.47 -8.55
N ASP A 18 4.84 6.61 -8.33
CA ASP A 18 5.42 7.21 -7.13
C ASP A 18 5.12 8.71 -7.06
N GLU A 19 5.19 9.42 -8.19
CA GLU A 19 4.82 10.83 -8.29
C GLU A 19 3.32 11.04 -8.02
N TYR A 20 2.46 10.22 -8.62
CA TYR A 20 1.02 10.25 -8.31
C TYR A 20 0.77 10.05 -6.82
N CYS A 21 1.36 8.99 -6.23
CA CYS A 21 1.22 8.71 -4.80
C CYS A 21 1.81 9.83 -3.92
N HIS A 22 2.89 10.49 -4.37
CA HIS A 22 3.47 11.64 -3.69
C HIS A 22 2.45 12.77 -3.56
N TYR A 23 1.80 13.16 -4.66
CA TYR A 23 0.86 14.27 -4.62
C TYR A 23 -0.40 13.96 -3.79
N VAL A 24 -0.95 12.75 -3.88
CA VAL A 24 -2.24 12.44 -3.21
C VAL A 24 -2.09 11.96 -1.77
N ALA A 25 -0.94 11.42 -1.39
CA ALA A 25 -0.73 10.84 -0.06
C ALA A 25 0.62 11.20 0.58
N GLY A 26 1.69 11.28 -0.21
CA GLY A 26 3.01 11.70 0.27
C GLY A 26 2.97 13.09 0.92
N LEU A 27 2.38 14.07 0.24
CA LEU A 27 2.19 15.43 0.76
C LEU A 27 1.36 15.48 2.05
N VAL A 28 0.43 14.53 2.25
CA VAL A 28 -0.31 14.40 3.51
C VAL A 28 0.65 14.01 4.65
N GLY A 29 1.55 13.05 4.39
CA GLY A 29 2.61 12.68 5.32
C GLY A 29 3.51 13.85 5.69
N LEU A 30 4.00 14.60 4.69
CA LEU A 30 4.83 15.80 4.92
C LEU A 30 4.08 16.87 5.71
N GLY A 31 2.82 17.13 5.37
CA GLY A 31 1.98 18.10 6.05
C GLY A 31 1.76 17.76 7.52
N LEU A 32 1.47 16.49 7.82
CA LEU A 32 1.32 16.00 9.18
C LEU A 32 2.62 16.11 9.98
N SER A 33 3.77 15.72 9.41
CA SER A 33 5.07 15.87 10.08
C SER A 33 5.38 17.33 10.42
N LYS A 34 5.10 18.26 9.48
CA LYS A 34 5.27 19.70 9.71
C LYS A 34 4.32 20.23 10.78
N LEU A 35 3.08 19.72 10.83
CA LEU A 35 2.11 20.09 11.86
C LEU A 35 2.55 19.62 13.24
N PHE A 36 2.97 18.35 13.38
CA PHE A 36 3.48 17.81 14.65
C PHE A 36 4.71 18.57 15.13
N HIS A 37 5.61 18.94 14.21
CA HIS A 37 6.77 19.77 14.53
C HIS A 37 6.37 21.18 14.98
N ALA A 38 5.46 21.85 14.25
CA ALA A 38 4.99 23.19 14.58
C ALA A 38 4.26 23.25 15.94
N CYS A 39 3.60 22.16 16.35
CA CYS A 39 3.00 22.02 17.67
C CYS A 39 4.03 21.77 18.79
N GLY A 40 5.30 21.54 18.47
CA GLY A 40 6.36 21.26 19.44
C GLY A 40 6.30 19.85 20.05
N THR A 41 5.45 18.97 19.51
CA THR A 41 5.30 17.60 20.02
C THR A 41 6.35 16.65 19.45
N GLU A 42 6.76 16.87 18.20
CA GLU A 42 7.72 16.01 17.49
C GLU A 42 8.89 16.80 16.89
N ASP A 43 10.00 16.11 16.67
CA ASP A 43 11.08 16.64 15.83
C ASP A 43 10.68 16.52 14.36
N LEU A 44 11.17 17.41 13.50
CA LEU A 44 10.82 17.37 12.09
C LEU A 44 11.46 16.13 11.44
N ALA A 45 10.62 15.20 11.01
CA ALA A 45 11.06 14.03 10.25
C ALA A 45 11.60 14.43 8.86
N PRO A 46 12.57 13.68 8.29
CA PRO A 46 12.99 13.85 6.91
C PRO A 46 11.82 13.68 5.93
N ASP A 47 11.74 14.57 4.94
CA ASP A 47 10.67 14.56 3.92
C ASP A 47 10.56 13.19 3.20
N THR A 48 11.68 12.49 3.01
CA THR A 48 11.69 11.14 2.41
C THR A 48 10.94 10.11 3.24
N LEU A 49 11.12 10.11 4.57
CA LEU A 49 10.42 9.19 5.48
C LEU A 49 8.94 9.56 5.57
N SER A 50 8.62 10.85 5.67
CA SER A 50 7.25 11.35 5.66
C SER A 50 6.52 10.98 4.36
N ASN A 51 7.20 11.08 3.22
CA ASN A 51 6.66 10.67 1.93
C ASN A 51 6.38 9.17 1.89
N SER A 52 7.37 8.34 2.27
CA SER A 52 7.24 6.88 2.29
C SER A 52 6.06 6.40 3.15
N MET A 53 5.78 7.05 4.29
CA MET A 53 4.60 6.76 5.12
C MET A 53 3.29 6.91 4.32
N GLY A 54 3.16 7.97 3.52
CA GLY A 54 1.99 8.21 2.68
C GLY A 54 1.90 7.24 1.50
N LEU A 55 3.01 7.03 0.80
CA LEU A 55 3.10 6.10 -0.33
C LEU A 55 2.72 4.67 0.08
N PHE A 56 3.19 4.18 1.23
CA PHE A 56 2.86 2.83 1.69
C PHE A 56 1.35 2.61 1.84
N LEU A 57 0.65 3.58 2.46
CA LEU A 57 -0.81 3.52 2.63
C LEU A 57 -1.53 3.60 1.28
N GLN A 58 -1.12 4.54 0.43
CA GLN A 58 -1.78 4.77 -0.86
C GLN A 58 -1.62 3.58 -1.80
N LYS A 59 -0.40 3.04 -1.92
CA LYS A 59 -0.13 1.86 -2.74
C LYS A 59 -0.91 0.64 -2.23
N THR A 60 -1.03 0.48 -0.91
CA THR A 60 -1.83 -0.61 -0.33
C THR A 60 -3.31 -0.51 -0.72
N ASN A 61 -3.89 0.69 -0.65
CA ASN A 61 -5.27 0.90 -1.06
C ASN A 61 -5.46 0.64 -2.57
N ILE A 62 -4.59 1.19 -3.42
CA ILE A 62 -4.62 0.98 -4.88
C ILE A 62 -4.53 -0.51 -5.25
N ILE A 63 -3.73 -1.29 -4.52
CA ILE A 63 -3.62 -2.74 -4.75
C ILE A 63 -4.93 -3.44 -4.38
N ARG A 64 -5.48 -3.13 -3.21
CA ARG A 64 -6.68 -3.80 -2.70
C ARG A 64 -7.92 -3.43 -3.52
N ASP A 65 -8.04 -2.17 -3.94
CA ASP A 65 -9.22 -1.61 -4.60
C ASP A 65 -9.25 -1.83 -6.13
N TYR A 66 -8.31 -2.59 -6.69
CA TYR A 66 -8.20 -2.86 -8.14
C TYR A 66 -9.55 -3.12 -8.83
N LEU A 67 -10.37 -4.03 -8.29
CA LEU A 67 -11.61 -4.44 -8.95
C LEU A 67 -12.68 -3.34 -8.91
N GLU A 68 -12.71 -2.55 -7.83
CA GLU A 68 -13.59 -1.39 -7.71
C GLU A 68 -13.21 -0.32 -8.74
N ASP A 69 -11.92 0.00 -8.82
CA ASP A 69 -11.38 1.01 -9.73
C ASP A 69 -11.58 0.64 -11.21
N ILE A 70 -11.34 -0.63 -11.57
CA ILE A 70 -11.49 -1.11 -12.96
C ILE A 70 -12.95 -1.19 -13.41
N ASN A 71 -13.89 -1.44 -12.49
CA ASN A 71 -15.31 -1.54 -12.83
C ASN A 71 -16.06 -0.20 -12.71
N GLU A 72 -15.37 0.90 -12.44
CA GLU A 72 -15.99 2.22 -12.36
C GLU A 72 -16.62 2.67 -13.69
N ILE A 73 -17.80 3.29 -13.59
CA ILE A 73 -18.61 3.77 -14.71
C ILE A 73 -18.76 5.29 -14.58
N PRO A 74 -18.60 6.08 -15.65
CA PRO A 74 -18.48 5.66 -17.05
C PRO A 74 -17.08 5.25 -17.50
N LYS A 75 -16.06 5.48 -16.68
CA LYS A 75 -14.65 5.24 -17.04
C LYS A 75 -13.90 4.58 -15.89
N SER A 76 -13.24 3.48 -16.20
CA SER A 76 -12.34 2.79 -15.28
C SER A 76 -11.22 3.72 -14.79
N ARG A 77 -10.89 3.63 -13.50
CA ARG A 77 -9.70 4.26 -12.92
C ARG A 77 -8.53 3.28 -13.00
N MET A 78 -7.41 3.73 -13.57
CA MET A 78 -6.24 2.88 -13.84
C MET A 78 -5.00 3.45 -13.15
N PHE A 79 -4.73 2.98 -11.94
CA PHE A 79 -3.60 3.45 -11.14
C PHE A 79 -2.37 2.54 -11.20
N TRP A 80 -2.53 1.27 -11.58
CA TRP A 80 -1.39 0.35 -11.65
C TRP A 80 -0.49 0.74 -12.82
N PRO A 81 0.84 0.86 -12.61
CA PRO A 81 1.76 1.31 -13.65
C PRO A 81 1.92 0.27 -14.76
N ARG A 82 1.85 0.69 -16.02
CA ARG A 82 2.03 -0.19 -17.19
C ARG A 82 3.35 -0.92 -17.20
N GLN A 83 4.41 -0.30 -16.70
CA GLN A 83 5.72 -0.92 -16.52
C GLN A 83 5.65 -2.21 -15.67
N ILE A 84 4.70 -2.34 -14.75
CA ILE A 84 4.45 -3.56 -13.99
C ILE A 84 3.45 -4.46 -14.72
N TRP A 85 2.20 -4.01 -14.92
CA TRP A 85 1.14 -4.92 -15.40
C TRP A 85 1.32 -5.34 -16.87
N GLY A 86 1.98 -4.52 -17.68
CA GLY A 86 2.27 -4.79 -19.09
C GLY A 86 3.22 -5.97 -19.31
N LYS A 87 3.91 -6.45 -18.27
CA LYS A 87 4.68 -7.70 -18.31
C LYS A 87 3.78 -8.94 -18.39
N TYR A 88 2.52 -8.82 -17.97
CA TYR A 88 1.62 -9.96 -17.73
C TYR A 88 0.45 -10.01 -18.73
N VAL A 89 -0.15 -8.86 -19.05
CA VAL A 89 -1.34 -8.73 -19.90
C VAL A 89 -1.24 -7.53 -20.85
N ASN A 90 -2.07 -7.50 -21.88
CA ASN A 90 -2.09 -6.40 -22.87
C ASN A 90 -2.91 -5.19 -22.41
N LYS A 91 -3.95 -5.42 -21.60
CA LYS A 91 -4.71 -4.37 -20.95
C LYS A 91 -4.87 -4.67 -19.46
N LEU A 92 -4.82 -3.64 -18.63
CA LEU A 92 -4.95 -3.81 -17.17
C LEU A 92 -6.26 -4.52 -16.79
N GLU A 93 -7.37 -4.16 -17.46
CA GLU A 93 -8.69 -4.76 -17.23
C GLU A 93 -8.72 -6.27 -17.42
N ASP A 94 -7.80 -6.83 -18.21
CA ASP A 94 -7.75 -8.26 -18.52
C ASP A 94 -7.46 -9.11 -17.27
N LEU A 95 -6.85 -8.54 -16.22
CA LEU A 95 -6.53 -9.26 -14.99
C LEU A 95 -7.76 -9.72 -14.20
N LYS A 96 -8.96 -9.16 -14.48
CA LYS A 96 -10.20 -9.59 -13.82
C LYS A 96 -10.80 -10.88 -14.41
N TYR A 97 -10.37 -11.26 -15.61
CA TYR A 97 -10.92 -12.43 -16.30
C TYR A 97 -10.20 -13.73 -15.89
N GLU A 98 -10.97 -14.81 -15.78
CA GLU A 98 -10.53 -16.06 -15.17
C GLU A 98 -9.36 -16.71 -15.94
N GLU A 99 -9.34 -16.58 -17.27
CA GLU A 99 -8.28 -17.06 -18.14
C GLU A 99 -6.90 -16.44 -17.83
N ASN A 100 -6.87 -15.28 -17.17
CA ASN A 100 -5.64 -14.60 -16.78
C ASN A 100 -5.26 -14.81 -15.30
N SER A 101 -5.95 -15.70 -14.56
CA SER A 101 -5.78 -15.83 -13.10
C SER A 101 -4.33 -16.00 -12.64
N VAL A 102 -3.53 -16.82 -13.32
CA VAL A 102 -2.11 -17.03 -12.98
C VAL A 102 -1.30 -15.74 -13.14
N LYS A 103 -1.47 -15.07 -14.29
CA LYS A 103 -0.81 -13.80 -14.61
C LYS A 103 -1.26 -12.67 -13.67
N ALA A 104 -2.55 -12.64 -13.33
CA ALA A 104 -3.14 -11.69 -12.40
C ALA A 104 -2.47 -11.79 -11.02
N VAL A 105 -2.34 -13.00 -10.48
CA VAL A 105 -1.68 -13.21 -9.19
C VAL A 105 -0.18 -12.88 -9.25
N GLN A 106 0.51 -13.18 -10.35
CA GLN A 106 1.92 -12.79 -10.51
C GLN A 106 2.08 -11.26 -10.56
N CYS A 107 1.22 -10.56 -11.30
CA CYS A 107 1.20 -9.10 -11.34
C CYS A 107 0.90 -8.48 -9.98
N LEU A 108 -0.06 -9.06 -9.25
CA LEU A 108 -0.40 -8.65 -7.89
C LEU A 108 0.80 -8.77 -6.94
N ASN A 109 1.56 -9.87 -7.06
CA ASN A 109 2.76 -10.05 -6.24
C ASN A 109 3.83 -9.00 -6.55
N ASP A 110 4.04 -8.61 -7.82
CA ASP A 110 4.96 -7.53 -8.21
C ASP A 110 4.50 -6.17 -7.62
N MET A 111 3.20 -5.87 -7.69
CA MET A 111 2.63 -4.66 -7.07
C MET A 111 2.81 -4.63 -5.55
N VAL A 112 2.54 -5.75 -4.86
CA VAL A 112 2.74 -5.86 -3.41
C VAL A 112 4.22 -5.69 -3.05
N THR A 113 5.12 -6.34 -3.80
CA THR A 113 6.57 -6.16 -3.59
C THR A 113 7.01 -4.72 -3.80
N ASN A 114 6.46 -4.00 -4.79
CA ASN A 114 6.70 -2.58 -4.97
C ASN A 114 6.21 -1.74 -3.78
N ALA A 115 5.05 -2.05 -3.18
CA ALA A 115 4.58 -1.36 -1.99
C ALA A 115 5.49 -1.63 -0.77
N LEU A 116 5.98 -2.86 -0.62
CA LEU A 116 6.81 -3.27 0.52
C LEU A 116 8.15 -2.53 0.63
N ILE A 117 8.62 -1.86 -0.42
CA ILE A 117 9.86 -1.06 -0.38
C ILE A 117 9.79 0.08 0.66
N HIS A 118 8.58 0.56 0.97
CA HIS A 118 8.38 1.67 1.92
C HIS A 118 8.34 1.23 3.38
N VAL A 119 8.34 -0.08 3.67
CA VAL A 119 8.19 -0.61 5.03
C VAL A 119 9.32 -0.15 5.96
N ASP A 120 10.57 -0.22 5.49
CA ASP A 120 11.73 0.17 6.29
C ASP A 120 11.68 1.66 6.68
N ASP A 121 11.38 2.53 5.72
CA ASP A 121 11.21 3.96 5.97
C ASP A 121 10.04 4.27 6.90
N SER A 122 8.90 3.58 6.74
CA SER A 122 7.76 3.72 7.65
C SER A 122 8.11 3.32 9.09
N LEU A 123 8.87 2.23 9.26
CA LEU A 123 9.33 1.79 10.58
C LEU A 123 10.31 2.80 11.20
N LYS A 124 11.25 3.33 10.42
CA LYS A 124 12.16 4.40 10.87
C LYS A 124 11.39 5.65 11.29
N TYR A 125 10.41 6.10 10.49
CA TYR A 125 9.55 7.23 10.82
C TYR A 125 8.88 7.04 12.18
N MET A 126 8.16 5.92 12.35
CA MET A 126 7.41 5.64 13.58
C MET A 126 8.33 5.47 14.79
N SER A 127 9.55 4.97 14.61
CA SER A 127 10.53 4.83 15.69
C SER A 127 11.02 6.14 16.29
N ALA A 128 10.90 7.25 15.53
CA ALA A 128 11.33 8.58 15.96
C ALA A 128 10.23 9.39 16.67
N LEU A 129 8.97 8.92 16.62
CA LEU A 129 7.83 9.60 17.26
C LEU A 129 7.90 9.45 18.79
N ARG A 130 7.60 10.54 19.50
CA ARG A 130 7.72 10.64 20.96
C ARG A 130 6.37 10.72 21.65
N ASP A 131 5.42 11.44 21.06
CA ASP A 131 4.09 11.60 21.63
C ASP A 131 3.26 10.33 21.41
N PRO A 132 2.73 9.70 22.48
CA PRO A 132 1.98 8.44 22.35
C PRO A 132 0.72 8.55 21.48
N ALA A 133 0.05 9.69 21.44
CA ALA A 133 -1.17 9.85 20.65
C ALA A 133 -0.83 9.98 19.15
N ILE A 134 0.19 10.78 18.82
CA ILE A 134 0.72 10.91 17.45
C ILE A 134 1.28 9.57 16.97
N PHE A 135 2.05 8.88 17.83
CA PHE A 135 2.55 7.55 17.55
C PHE A 135 1.44 6.59 17.12
N ARG A 136 0.39 6.45 17.95
CA ARG A 136 -0.73 5.55 17.66
C ARG A 136 -1.50 5.98 16.40
N PHE A 137 -1.69 7.27 16.20
CA PHE A 137 -2.31 7.82 15.01
C PHE A 137 -1.57 7.42 13.73
N CYS A 138 -0.23 7.48 13.74
CA CYS A 138 0.58 7.05 12.60
C CYS A 138 0.71 5.53 12.49
N ALA A 139 0.85 4.81 13.61
CA ALA A 139 1.18 3.38 13.62
C ALA A 139 0.02 2.47 13.24
N ILE A 140 -1.20 2.77 13.70
CA ILE A 140 -2.37 1.94 13.43
C ILE A 140 -2.64 1.79 11.92
N PRO A 141 -2.68 2.87 11.11
CA PRO A 141 -2.83 2.76 9.66
C PRO A 141 -1.71 1.93 8.99
N GLN A 142 -0.47 2.06 9.45
CA GLN A 142 0.68 1.33 8.87
C GLN A 142 0.59 -0.18 9.16
N VAL A 143 0.21 -0.57 10.38
CA VAL A 143 -0.03 -1.98 10.74
C VAL A 143 -1.22 -2.55 9.95
N MET A 144 -2.27 -1.77 9.77
CA MET A 144 -3.42 -2.15 8.94
C MET A 144 -3.04 -2.32 7.46
N ALA A 145 -2.13 -1.50 6.95
CA ALA A 145 -1.65 -1.57 5.58
C ALA A 145 -0.84 -2.86 5.33
N ILE A 146 0.18 -3.16 6.15
CA ILE A 146 0.93 -4.41 6.00
C ILE A 146 0.04 -5.65 6.19
N GLY A 147 -0.93 -5.58 7.10
CA GLY A 147 -1.93 -6.65 7.27
C GLY A 147 -2.82 -6.84 6.04
N THR A 148 -3.19 -5.75 5.38
CA THR A 148 -3.95 -5.80 4.12
C THR A 148 -3.11 -6.36 2.98
N LEU A 149 -1.86 -5.91 2.81
CA LEU A 149 -0.93 -6.49 1.84
C LEU A 149 -0.70 -7.98 2.06
N ALA A 150 -0.60 -8.43 3.32
CA ALA A 150 -0.49 -9.84 3.67
C ALA A 150 -1.72 -10.65 3.24
N LEU A 151 -2.92 -10.07 3.27
CA LEU A 151 -4.14 -10.72 2.76
C LEU A 151 -4.22 -10.71 1.23
N CYS A 152 -3.78 -9.63 0.58
CA CYS A 152 -3.77 -9.48 -0.87
C CYS A 152 -2.70 -10.36 -1.55
N TYR A 153 -1.52 -10.52 -0.95
CA TYR A 153 -0.42 -11.26 -1.56
C TYR A 153 -0.84 -12.70 -1.92
N ASN A 154 -0.47 -13.13 -3.12
CA ASN A 154 -0.79 -14.42 -3.70
C ASN A 154 -2.29 -14.81 -3.61
N ASN A 155 -3.20 -13.84 -3.75
CA ASN A 155 -4.64 -14.04 -3.55
C ASN A 155 -5.47 -13.57 -4.76
N ILE A 156 -6.06 -14.51 -5.49
CA ILE A 156 -6.88 -14.23 -6.67
C ILE A 156 -8.15 -13.43 -6.34
N GLU A 157 -8.62 -13.46 -5.08
CA GLU A 157 -9.85 -12.78 -4.68
C GLU A 157 -9.77 -11.25 -4.81
N VAL A 158 -8.57 -10.66 -4.90
CA VAL A 158 -8.39 -9.23 -5.24
C VAL A 158 -9.01 -8.87 -6.58
N PHE A 159 -9.07 -9.83 -7.51
CA PHE A 159 -9.63 -9.65 -8.86
C PHE A 159 -11.10 -10.08 -8.97
N ARG A 160 -11.68 -10.63 -7.90
CA ARG A 160 -13.02 -11.24 -7.91
C ARG A 160 -13.98 -10.63 -6.90
N GLY A 161 -13.46 -9.96 -5.88
CA GLY A 161 -14.25 -9.34 -4.84
C GLY A 161 -13.43 -8.49 -3.88
N VAL A 162 -13.99 -8.29 -2.69
CA VAL A 162 -13.41 -7.40 -1.68
C VAL A 162 -12.53 -8.18 -0.71
N VAL A 163 -11.23 -7.88 -0.71
CA VAL A 163 -10.28 -8.40 0.28
C VAL A 163 -10.14 -7.39 1.42
N LYS A 164 -10.65 -7.70 2.62
CA LYS A 164 -10.45 -6.83 3.78
C LYS A 164 -10.12 -7.59 5.05
N MET A 165 -9.41 -6.91 5.94
CA MET A 165 -9.23 -7.39 7.31
C MET A 165 -10.59 -7.52 8.02
N ARG A 166 -10.77 -8.62 8.74
CA ARG A 166 -11.98 -8.86 9.55
C ARG A 166 -12.08 -7.80 10.64
N ARG A 167 -13.29 -7.30 10.93
CA ARG A 167 -13.54 -6.26 11.94
C ARG A 167 -12.91 -6.57 13.31
N GLY A 168 -12.97 -7.83 13.74
CA GLY A 168 -12.35 -8.25 15.00
C GLY A 168 -10.83 -8.17 15.00
N LEU A 169 -10.17 -8.46 13.86
CA LEU A 169 -8.73 -8.28 13.71
C LEU A 169 -8.37 -6.79 13.68
N THR A 170 -9.15 -5.97 12.97
CA THR A 170 -9.00 -4.51 12.97
C THR A 170 -9.10 -3.93 14.38
N ALA A 171 -10.13 -4.32 15.14
CA ALA A 171 -10.28 -3.90 16.53
C ALA A 171 -9.08 -4.31 17.39
N LYS A 172 -8.59 -5.54 17.22
CA LYS A 172 -7.39 -6.05 17.90
C LYS A 172 -6.13 -5.25 17.55
N VAL A 173 -5.96 -4.86 16.29
CA VAL A 173 -4.83 -4.01 15.86
C VAL A 173 -4.91 -2.62 16.52
N ILE A 174 -6.08 -1.99 16.49
CA ILE A 174 -6.29 -0.66 17.10
C ILE A 174 -6.03 -0.67 18.61
N ASP A 175 -6.50 -1.71 19.29
CA ASP A 175 -6.37 -1.90 20.72
C ASP A 175 -4.91 -2.18 21.15
N ARG A 176 -4.20 -3.01 20.38
CA ARG A 176 -2.87 -3.50 20.76
C ARG A 176 -1.70 -2.66 20.27
N THR A 177 -1.90 -1.78 19.29
CA THR A 177 -0.80 -0.94 18.75
C THR A 177 -0.59 0.26 19.66
N ASN A 178 0.30 0.14 20.65
CA ASN A 178 0.57 1.19 21.64
C ASN A 178 2.04 1.61 21.68
N THR A 179 2.95 0.72 21.31
CA THR A 179 4.41 0.93 21.33
C THR A 179 5.05 0.45 20.03
N MET A 180 6.30 0.85 19.79
CA MET A 180 7.07 0.31 18.66
C MET A 180 7.31 -1.20 18.75
N ALA A 181 7.38 -1.77 19.96
CA ALA A 181 7.48 -3.23 20.12
C ALA A 181 6.23 -3.94 19.56
N ASP A 182 5.05 -3.35 19.78
CA ASP A 182 3.79 -3.86 19.21
C ASP A 182 3.78 -3.75 17.68
N VAL A 183 4.27 -2.63 17.14
CA VAL A 183 4.41 -2.42 15.69
C VAL A 183 5.34 -3.46 15.07
N TYR A 184 6.55 -3.63 15.63
CA TYR A 184 7.49 -4.62 15.12
C TYR A 184 6.93 -6.04 15.20
N GLY A 185 6.25 -6.40 16.30
CA GLY A 185 5.57 -7.68 16.44
C GLY A 185 4.51 -7.89 15.35
N ALA A 186 3.65 -6.91 15.12
CA ALA A 186 2.62 -7.01 14.09
C ALA A 186 3.21 -7.08 12.66
N PHE A 187 4.20 -6.24 12.35
CA PHE A 187 4.89 -6.30 11.05
C PHE A 187 5.60 -7.64 10.85
N TYR A 188 6.22 -8.20 11.90
CA TYR A 188 6.84 -9.51 11.84
C TYR A 188 5.80 -10.62 11.56
N ASP A 189 4.69 -10.62 12.28
CA ASP A 189 3.61 -11.61 12.10
C ASP A 189 3.05 -11.56 10.67
N PHE A 190 2.72 -10.37 10.16
CA PHE A 190 2.22 -10.21 8.79
C PHE A 190 3.29 -10.50 7.72
N SER A 191 4.56 -10.21 7.98
CA SER A 191 5.67 -10.60 7.11
C SER A 191 5.86 -12.12 7.06
N CYS A 192 5.63 -12.82 8.18
CA CYS A 192 5.62 -14.28 8.20
C CYS A 192 4.47 -14.85 7.37
N MET A 193 3.29 -14.25 7.44
CA MET A 193 2.15 -14.61 6.57
C MET A 193 2.47 -14.42 5.09
N LEU A 194 3.08 -13.29 4.72
CA LEU A 194 3.56 -13.03 3.35
C LEU A 194 4.55 -14.10 2.91
N LYS A 195 5.59 -14.35 3.73
CA LYS A 195 6.64 -15.33 3.45
C LYS A 195 6.12 -16.76 3.29
N ALA A 196 5.12 -17.16 4.06
CA ALA A 196 4.51 -18.48 3.94
C ALA A 196 3.91 -18.69 2.54
N LYS A 197 3.21 -17.68 2.02
CA LYS A 197 2.57 -17.72 0.69
C LYS A 197 3.55 -17.72 -0.48
N VAL A 198 4.77 -17.19 -0.31
CA VAL A 198 5.83 -17.26 -1.32
C VAL A 198 6.22 -18.71 -1.59
N ARG A 199 6.27 -19.56 -0.56
CA ARG A 199 6.69 -20.96 -0.69
C ARG A 199 5.69 -21.79 -1.50
N ASP A 200 4.40 -21.49 -1.33
CA ASP A 200 3.34 -22.15 -2.10
C ASP A 200 3.44 -21.82 -3.60
N SER A 201 3.91 -20.61 -3.95
CA SER A 201 4.11 -20.20 -5.35
C SER A 201 5.20 -21.00 -6.06
N PHE A 202 6.24 -21.48 -5.35
CA PHE A 202 7.29 -22.30 -5.95
C PHE A 202 6.91 -23.78 -6.10
N LEU A 203 6.00 -24.28 -5.26
CA LEU A 203 5.50 -25.67 -5.35
C LEU A 203 4.42 -25.85 -6.42
N ALA A 204 3.72 -24.77 -6.81
CA ALA A 204 2.70 -24.81 -7.86
C ALA A 204 3.25 -24.72 -9.30
N VAL A 205 4.57 -24.55 -9.46
CA VAL A 205 5.27 -24.44 -10.76
C VAL A 205 6.23 -25.63 -10.98
N GLY A 206 6.23 -26.60 -10.07
CA GLY A 206 7.03 -27.84 -10.14
C GLY A 206 6.23 -29.03 -10.64
#